data_AF-A0A401YUE9-F1
#
_entry.id   AF-A0A401YUE9-F1
#
_cell.length_a   1.000
_cell.length_b   1.000
_cell.length_c   1.000
_cell.angle_alpha   90.00
_cell.angle_beta   90.00
_cell.angle_gamma   90.00
#
_symmetry.space_group_name_H-M   'P 1'
#
loop_
_entity.id
_entity.type
_entity.pdbx_description
1 polymer ?
#
loop_
_entity_poly.entity_id
_entity_poly.type
_entity_poly.pdbx_seq_one_letter_code
_entity_poly.pdbx_strand_id
1 'polypeptide(L)'
;MYPLEVRPEPHPPYDVVLPDALGHPVLGFRDGYWFHIGRDGPARPLCARTAIIGHPESAGPIVQVMCWWMREHHDHPQAIDLGTELGLTVGEMSRRLHARGPAAW
;
A
#
# COMPACT_ATOMS: atom_id res chain seq x y z
N MET A 1 -23.49 40.44 0.63
CA MET A 1 -23.09 39.13 0.08
C MET A 1 -21.83 38.73 0.81
N TYR A 2 -21.93 37.90 1.85
CA TYR A 2 -20.76 37.46 2.61
C TYR A 2 -20.01 36.41 1.78
N PRO A 3 -18.68 36.48 1.64
CA PRO A 3 -17.93 35.43 0.98
C PRO A 3 -18.08 34.14 1.80
N LEU A 4 -18.56 33.08 1.16
CA LEU A 4 -18.50 31.73 1.71
C LEU A 4 -17.02 31.40 1.89
N GLU A 5 -16.53 31.40 3.13
CA GLU A 5 -15.23 30.83 3.46
C GLU A 5 -15.29 29.35 3.12
N VAL A 6 -14.82 28.98 1.93
CA VAL A 6 -14.52 27.59 1.57
C VAL A 6 -13.36 27.19 2.46
N ARG A 7 -13.67 26.64 3.63
CA ARG A 7 -12.67 25.95 4.44
C ARG A 7 -12.08 24.86 3.54
N PRO A 8 -10.77 24.87 3.25
CA PRO A 8 -10.19 23.76 2.52
C PRO A 8 -10.47 22.51 3.36
N GLU A 9 -11.21 21.57 2.80
CA GLU A 9 -11.38 20.29 3.46
C GLU A 9 -9.96 19.74 3.72
N PRO A 10 -9.68 19.29 4.94
CA PRO A 10 -8.37 18.71 5.24
C PRO A 10 -8.16 17.58 4.24
N HIS A 11 -7.10 17.70 3.43
CA HIS A 11 -6.77 16.66 2.47
C HIS A 11 -6.64 15.35 3.25
N PRO A 12 -7.35 14.27 2.84
CA PRO A 12 -7.23 13.00 3.53
C PRO A 12 -5.74 12.64 3.60
N PRO A 13 -5.24 12.17 4.75
CA PRO A 13 -3.81 11.97 4.95
C PRO A 13 -3.21 10.87 4.06
N TYR A 14 -4.05 10.16 3.29
CA TYR A 14 -3.71 9.08 2.37
C TYR A 14 -4.58 9.16 1.11
N ASP A 15 -3.99 8.79 -0.04
CA ASP A 15 -4.67 8.65 -1.32
C ASP A 15 -5.58 7.42 -1.32
N VAL A 16 -5.13 6.34 -0.66
CA VAL A 16 -5.88 5.08 -0.52
C VAL A 16 -5.77 4.56 0.90
N VAL A 17 -6.88 4.02 1.42
CA VAL A 17 -6.93 3.33 2.71
C VAL A 17 -7.51 1.94 2.49
N LEU A 18 -6.80 0.91 2.94
CA LEU A 18 -7.27 -0.48 2.91
C LEU A 18 -7.64 -0.92 4.34
N PRO A 19 -8.86 -1.46 4.52
CA PRO A 19 -9.29 -1.98 5.81
C PRO A 19 -8.82 -3.44 6.03
N ASP A 20 -8.82 -3.85 7.29
CA ASP A 20 -8.73 -5.26 7.68
C ASP A 20 -10.05 -6.01 7.40
N ALA A 21 -10.09 -7.32 7.70
CA ALA A 21 -11.28 -8.15 7.51
C ALA A 21 -12.50 -7.71 8.34
N LEU A 22 -12.31 -6.87 9.36
CA LEU A 22 -13.37 -6.32 10.21
C LEU A 22 -13.80 -4.91 9.76
N GLY A 23 -13.21 -4.37 8.69
CA GLY A 23 -13.51 -3.04 8.16
C GLY A 23 -12.70 -1.91 8.82
N HIS A 24 -11.74 -2.20 9.70
CA HIS A 24 -10.93 -1.17 10.33
C HIS A 24 -9.76 -0.75 9.42
N PRO A 25 -9.51 0.56 9.22
CA PRO A 25 -8.34 1.04 8.49
C PRO A 25 -7.04 0.48 9.07
N VAL A 26 -6.23 -0.18 8.23
CA VAL A 26 -4.96 -0.79 8.67
C VAL A 26 -3.79 -0.41 7.78
N LEU A 27 -4.02 -0.17 6.50
CA LEU A 27 -3.01 0.31 5.56
C LEU A 27 -3.45 1.63 4.93
N GLY A 28 -2.53 2.58 4.88
CA GLY A 28 -2.64 3.83 4.13
C GLY A 28 -1.60 3.87 3.04
N PHE A 29 -1.92 4.50 1.92
CA PHE A 29 -1.00 4.72 0.81
C PHE A 29 -1.00 6.19 0.44
N ARG A 30 0.19 6.78 0.33
CA ARG A 30 0.38 8.15 -0.18
C ARG A 30 1.74 8.30 -0.81
N ASP A 31 1.84 9.11 -1.85
CA ASP A 31 3.10 9.52 -2.47
C ASP A 31 4.02 8.34 -2.84
N GLY A 32 3.44 7.18 -3.18
CA GLY A 32 4.21 5.98 -3.53
C GLY A 32 4.73 5.18 -2.33
N TYR A 33 4.24 5.44 -1.12
CA TYR A 33 4.63 4.73 0.10
C TYR A 33 3.43 4.13 0.84
N TRP A 34 3.62 2.92 1.36
CA TRP A 34 2.67 2.30 2.27
C TRP A 34 2.92 2.74 3.71
N PHE A 35 1.87 2.79 4.50
CA PHE A 35 1.91 3.11 5.92
C PHE A 35 1.00 2.16 6.69
N HIS A 36 1.47 1.69 7.84
CA HIS A 36 0.60 1.07 8.82
C HIS A 36 -0.19 2.16 9.55
N ILE A 37 -1.52 2.07 9.50
CA ILE A 37 -2.43 2.92 10.25
C ILE A 37 -2.70 2.23 11.59
N GLY A 38 -2.01 2.65 12.64
CA GLY A 38 -2.30 2.19 13.99
C GLY A 38 -3.49 2.92 14.59
N ARG A 39 -4.28 2.23 15.41
CA ARG A 39 -5.40 2.85 16.16
C ARG A 39 -4.92 3.94 17.13
N ASP A 40 -3.74 3.77 17.72
CA ASP A 40 -3.23 4.60 18.83
C ASP A 40 -1.76 5.06 18.65
N GLY A 41 -1.26 5.19 17.42
CA GLY A 41 0.14 5.57 17.20
C GLY A 41 0.41 6.26 15.86
N PRO A 42 1.61 6.85 15.70
CA PRO A 42 1.99 7.51 14.46
C PRO A 42 2.03 6.51 13.31
N ALA A 43 1.60 6.95 12.14
CA ALA A 43 1.70 6.18 10.91
C ALA A 43 3.14 5.72 10.68
N ARG A 44 3.34 4.42 10.43
CA ARG A 44 4.68 3.86 10.24
C ARG A 44 4.87 3.49 8.79
N PRO A 45 5.91 3.98 8.10
CA PRO A 45 6.16 3.60 6.72
C PRO A 45 6.39 2.10 6.62
N LEU A 46 5.85 1.51 5.57
CA LEU A 46 5.96 0.11 5.22
C LEU A 46 6.46 0.01 3.79
N CYS A 47 7.25 -1.01 3.58
CA CYS A 47 7.59 -1.49 2.26
C CYS A 47 6.47 -2.45 1.78
N ALA A 48 6.16 -2.47 0.49
CA ALA A 48 5.28 -3.46 -0.17
C ALA A 48 5.47 -4.90 0.33
N ARG A 49 6.71 -5.35 0.60
CA ARG A 49 6.95 -6.69 1.18
C ARG A 49 6.20 -6.87 2.49
N THR A 50 6.31 -5.89 3.39
CA THR A 50 5.70 -5.95 4.72
C THR A 50 4.19 -5.82 4.63
N ALA A 51 3.69 -4.95 3.74
CA ALA A 51 2.26 -4.81 3.48
C ALA A 51 1.64 -6.12 2.95
N ILE A 52 2.23 -6.72 1.89
CA ILE A 52 1.69 -7.92 1.23
C ILE A 52 1.79 -9.15 2.14
N ILE A 53 2.93 -9.36 2.79
CA ILE A 53 3.14 -10.54 3.65
C ILE A 53 2.35 -10.41 4.96
N GLY A 54 2.21 -9.18 5.48
CA GLY A 54 1.46 -8.91 6.71
C GLY A 54 -0.05 -8.95 6.53
N HIS A 55 -0.54 -8.63 5.32
CA HIS A 55 -1.96 -8.57 4.97
C HIS A 55 -2.23 -9.36 3.68
N PRO A 56 -2.07 -10.70 3.69
CA PRO A 56 -2.23 -11.53 2.49
C PRO A 56 -3.63 -11.43 1.87
N GLU A 57 -4.67 -11.20 2.67
CA GLU A 57 -6.03 -10.94 2.22
C GLU A 57 -6.17 -9.66 1.39
N SER A 58 -5.28 -8.69 1.60
CA SER A 58 -5.22 -7.42 0.88
C SER A 58 -4.17 -7.41 -0.24
N ALA A 59 -3.51 -8.54 -0.53
CA ALA A 59 -2.42 -8.59 -1.50
C ALA A 59 -2.83 -8.10 -2.90
N GLY A 60 -4.01 -8.50 -3.39
CA GLY A 60 -4.55 -8.03 -4.66
C GLY A 60 -4.75 -6.51 -4.70
N PRO A 61 -5.55 -5.93 -3.77
CA PRO A 61 -5.70 -4.48 -3.64
C PRO A 61 -4.38 -3.72 -3.51
N ILE A 62 -3.44 -4.21 -2.69
CA ILE A 62 -2.11 -3.59 -2.52
C ILE A 62 -1.38 -3.50 -3.86
N VAL A 63 -1.29 -4.61 -4.59
CA VAL A 63 -0.62 -4.63 -5.91
C VAL A 63 -1.34 -3.73 -6.91
N GLN A 64 -2.67 -3.71 -6.91
CA GLN A 64 -3.45 -2.86 -7.79
C GLN A 64 -3.17 -1.36 -7.55
N VAL A 65 -3.11 -0.93 -6.29
CA VAL A 65 -2.80 0.46 -5.91
C VAL A 65 -1.39 0.82 -6.35
N MET A 66 -0.40 -0.05 -6.13
CA MET A 66 0.98 0.19 -6.57
C MET A 66 1.07 0.34 -8.10
N CYS A 67 0.45 -0.58 -8.85
CA CYS A 67 0.44 -0.53 -10.32
C CYS A 67 -0.28 0.71 -10.86
N TRP A 68 -1.40 1.08 -10.25
CA TRP A 68 -2.10 2.32 -10.57
C TRP A 68 -1.19 3.53 -10.33
N TRP A 69 -0.59 3.63 -9.14
CA TRP A 69 0.22 4.79 -8.79
C TRP A 69 1.45 4.94 -9.68
N MET A 70 2.17 3.84 -9.98
CA MET A 70 3.30 3.83 -10.91
C MET A 70 2.90 4.29 -12.32
N ARG A 71 1.69 3.97 -12.77
CA ARG A 71 1.18 4.42 -14.07
C ARG A 71 0.92 5.92 -14.10
N GLU A 72 0.28 6.45 -13.06
CA GLU A 72 -0.02 7.89 -12.97
C GLU A 72 1.24 8.73 -12.70
N HIS A 73 2.26 8.15 -12.07
CA HIS A 73 3.50 8.83 -11.67
C HIS A 73 4.75 8.21 -12.33
N HIS A 74 4.65 7.82 -13.60
CA HIS A 74 5.71 7.09 -14.31
C HIS A 74 7.05 7.85 -14.39
N ASP A 75 7.02 9.19 -14.35
CA ASP A 75 8.22 10.04 -14.34
C ASP A 75 8.76 10.30 -12.92
N HIS A 76 8.07 9.85 -11.87
CA HIS A 76 8.49 10.05 -10.49
C HIS A 76 9.52 8.97 -10.10
N PRO A 77 10.67 9.32 -9.49
CA PRO A 77 11.71 8.33 -9.11
C PRO A 77 11.16 7.16 -8.27
N GLN A 78 10.24 7.46 -7.36
CA GLN A 78 9.57 6.47 -6.51
C GLN A 78 8.82 5.39 -7.30
N ALA A 79 8.41 5.62 -8.56
CA ALA A 79 7.71 4.60 -9.35
C ALA A 79 8.64 3.42 -9.66
N ILE A 80 9.91 3.68 -9.97
CA ILE A 80 10.90 2.63 -10.21
C ILE A 80 11.21 1.87 -8.91
N ASP A 81 11.35 2.60 -7.79
CA ASP A 81 11.60 1.99 -6.49
C ASP A 81 10.43 1.09 -6.07
N LEU A 82 9.20 1.56 -6.25
CA LEU A 82 7.98 0.80 -5.96
C LEU A 82 7.86 -0.47 -6.82
N GLY A 83 8.19 -0.36 -8.11
CA GLY A 83 8.22 -1.51 -9.02
C GLY A 83 9.31 -2.52 -8.67
N THR A 84 10.50 -2.03 -8.29
CA THR A 84 11.60 -2.86 -7.79
C THR A 84 11.16 -3.62 -6.55
N GLU A 85 10.52 -2.93 -5.61
CA GLU A 85 10.06 -3.54 -4.37
C GLU A 85 8.99 -4.61 -4.58
N LEU A 86 8.04 -4.35 -5.49
CA LEU A 86 7.04 -5.34 -5.91
C LEU A 86 7.71 -6.58 -6.49
N GLY A 87 8.66 -6.40 -7.41
CA GLY A 87 9.41 -7.49 -8.04
C GLY A 87 10.19 -8.33 -7.02
N LEU A 88 10.88 -7.68 -6.08
CA LEU A 88 11.60 -8.36 -4.99
C LEU A 88 10.64 -9.15 -4.08
N THR A 89 9.46 -8.59 -3.81
CA THR A 89 8.43 -9.24 -3.00
C THR A 89 7.89 -10.49 -3.68
N VAL A 90 7.58 -10.44 -4.97
CA VAL A 90 7.16 -11.61 -5.76
C VAL A 90 8.25 -12.69 -5.78
N GLY A 91 9.51 -12.30 -5.99
CA GLY A 91 10.64 -13.23 -5.95
C GLY A 91 10.78 -13.94 -4.59
N GLU A 92 10.57 -13.21 -3.49
CA GLU A 92 10.55 -13.79 -2.15
C GLU A 92 9.36 -14.74 -1.92
N MET A 93 8.15 -14.36 -2.34
CA MET A 93 6.98 -15.22 -2.23
C MET A 93 7.15 -16.51 -3.02
N SER A 94 7.70 -16.44 -4.24
CA SER A 94 8.01 -17.59 -5.07
C SER A 94 9.00 -18.54 -4.38
N ARG A 95 10.09 -18.02 -3.79
CA ARG A 95 11.04 -18.84 -3.01
C ARG A 95 10.38 -19.53 -1.82
N ARG A 96 9.51 -18.81 -1.09
CA ARG A 96 8.79 -19.38 0.07
C ARG A 96 7.81 -20.48 -0.34
N LEU A 97 7.09 -20.29 -1.43
CA LEU A 97 6.17 -21.28 -1.97
C LEU A 97 6.95 -22.54 -2.40
N HIS A 98 8.07 -22.36 -3.11
CA HIS A 98 8.94 -23.46 -3.50
C HIS A 98 9.46 -24.25 -2.29
N ALA A 99 9.92 -23.55 -1.24
CA ALA A 99 10.41 -24.17 0.00
C ALA A 99 9.34 -24.96 0.76
N ARG A 100 8.05 -24.65 0.59
CA ARG A 100 6.92 -25.39 1.20
C ARG A 100 6.54 -26.66 0.44
N GLY A 101 7.11 -26.88 -0.76
CA GLY A 101 6.87 -28.05 -1.59
C GLY A 101 5.58 -27.98 -2.44
N PRO A 102 5.41 -28.90 -3.40
CA PRO A 102 4.33 -28.86 -4.39
C PRO A 102 2.91 -29.02 -3.84
N ALA A 103 2.75 -29.42 -2.57
CA ALA A 103 1.44 -29.58 -1.93
C ALA A 103 0.84 -28.25 -1.39
N ALA A 104 1.54 -27.13 -1.57
CA ALA A 104 1.17 -25.83 -1.01
C ALA A 104 0.37 -24.92 -1.98
N TRP A 105 -0.15 -25.48 -3.08
CA TRP A 105 -0.97 -24.78 -4.07
C TRP A 105 -2.46 -25.02 -3.82
#